data_AF-A0A0K8RNY6-F1
#
_entry.id   AF-A0A0K8RNY6-F1
#
_cell.length_a   1.000
_cell.length_b   1.000
_cell.length_c   1.000
_cell.angle_alpha   90.00
_cell.angle_beta   90.00
_cell.angle_gamma   90.00
#
_symmetry.space_group_name_H-M   'P 1'
#
loop_
_entity.id
_entity.type
_entity.pdbx_description
1 polymer ?
#
loop_
_entity_poly.entity_id
_entity_poly.type
_entity_poly.pdbx_seq_one_letter_code
_entity_poly.pdbx_strand_id
1 'polypeptide(L)'
;VDASVLLISSSPVFGNARKVETSAGKAPATPKQLASSNEALAQMKAAATTSMQAKQKEASRKTAPPSQPPATRPSTDPIICDLENNKSGLALPSLQCTLRELPKNLADNMNKYMGNGAKNVSHLLKEICESMKVNENPKFMSNYTKDDNDMIRDTSTLCRIRHTTKSECEIQNLIK
;
A
#
# COMPACT_ATOMS: atom_id res chain seq x y z
N VAL A 1 39.54 18.03 -39.95
CA VAL A 1 38.59 17.48 -40.95
C VAL A 1 38.50 15.99 -40.63
N ASP A 2 37.83 15.63 -39.53
CA ASP A 2 36.39 15.43 -39.32
C ASP A 2 36.13 13.91 -39.26
N ALA A 3 36.22 13.36 -38.06
CA ALA A 3 35.90 11.98 -37.76
C ALA A 3 34.44 11.94 -37.29
N SER A 4 33.54 11.74 -38.25
CA SER A 4 32.11 11.64 -37.98
C SER A 4 31.82 10.35 -37.18
N VAL A 5 31.54 10.53 -35.88
CA VAL A 5 30.98 9.51 -35.00
C VAL A 5 29.53 9.27 -35.42
N LEU A 6 29.26 8.11 -36.02
CA LEU A 6 27.89 7.67 -36.33
C LEU A 6 27.19 7.23 -35.03
N LEU A 7 26.35 8.12 -34.48
CA LEU A 7 25.43 7.80 -33.39
C LEU A 7 24.28 6.92 -33.94
N ILE A 8 24.32 5.63 -33.66
CA ILE A 8 23.22 4.71 -33.94
C ILE A 8 22.10 5.00 -32.92
N SER A 9 21.14 5.82 -33.33
CA SER A 9 19.88 6.01 -32.62
C SER A 9 18.99 4.79 -32.84
N SER A 10 18.82 3.95 -31.82
CA SER A 10 17.80 2.90 -31.82
C SER A 10 16.56 3.40 -31.11
N SER A 11 15.57 3.86 -31.87
CA SER A 11 14.22 4.10 -31.35
C SER A 11 13.54 2.75 -31.10
N PRO A 12 12.99 2.46 -29.91
CA PRO A 12 12.12 1.31 -29.76
C PRO A 12 10.83 1.56 -30.54
N VAL A 13 10.65 0.84 -31.64
CA VAL A 13 9.37 0.76 -32.35
C VAL A 13 8.40 0.00 -31.45
N PHE A 14 7.41 0.72 -30.91
CA PHE A 14 6.25 0.08 -30.27
C PHE A 14 5.53 -0.75 -31.32
N GLY A 15 5.59 -2.07 -31.16
CA GLY A 15 4.85 -3.00 -32.00
C GLY A 15 3.34 -2.76 -31.89
N ASN A 16 2.70 -2.57 -33.04
CA ASN A 16 1.24 -2.52 -33.16
C ASN A 16 0.62 -3.78 -32.54
N ALA A 17 -0.25 -3.60 -31.54
CA ALA A 17 -1.08 -4.68 -31.01
C ALA A 17 -2.00 -5.20 -32.13
N ARG A 18 -1.72 -6.42 -32.62
CA ARG A 18 -2.67 -7.13 -33.49
C ARG A 18 -3.92 -7.42 -32.67
N LYS A 19 -5.05 -6.96 -33.20
CA LYS A 19 -6.41 -7.34 -32.83
C LYS A 19 -6.49 -8.87 -32.73
N VAL A 20 -6.71 -9.39 -31.51
CA VAL A 20 -6.94 -10.81 -31.28
C VAL A 20 -8.36 -11.12 -31.73
N GLU A 21 -8.46 -11.94 -32.78
CA GLU A 21 -9.71 -12.57 -33.19
C GLU A 21 -10.11 -13.63 -32.16
N THR A 22 -11.42 -13.68 -31.93
CA THR A 22 -12.13 -14.53 -30.98
C THR A 22 -11.88 -16.00 -31.30
N SER A 23 -11.19 -16.71 -30.41
CA SER A 23 -11.15 -18.18 -30.43
C SER A 23 -12.06 -18.70 -29.32
N ALA A 24 -13.15 -19.34 -29.73
CA ALA A 24 -14.07 -20.05 -28.86
C ALA A 24 -13.35 -21.23 -28.20
N GLY A 25 -13.05 -21.09 -26.91
CA GLY A 25 -12.47 -22.14 -26.06
C GLY A 25 -13.30 -22.32 -24.80
N LYS A 26 -13.83 -23.53 -24.61
CA LYS A 26 -14.66 -24.07 -23.53
C LYS A 26 -14.74 -23.26 -22.21
N ALA A 27 -15.97 -22.96 -21.82
CA ALA A 27 -16.35 -22.41 -20.51
C ALA A 27 -15.91 -23.31 -19.33
N PRO A 28 -15.37 -22.74 -18.25
CA PRO A 28 -15.28 -23.41 -16.96
C PRO A 28 -16.67 -23.58 -16.33
N ALA A 29 -16.90 -24.71 -15.66
CA ALA A 29 -18.17 -25.05 -15.03
C ALA A 29 -18.58 -24.05 -13.95
N THR A 30 -19.87 -23.72 -13.94
CA THR A 30 -20.58 -22.85 -13.01
C THR A 30 -20.46 -23.39 -11.56
N PRO A 31 -20.03 -22.59 -10.58
CA PRO A 31 -20.22 -22.93 -9.17
C PRO A 31 -21.71 -22.85 -8.82
N LYS A 32 -22.25 -23.95 -8.31
CA LYS A 32 -23.63 -24.03 -7.81
C LYS A 32 -23.87 -23.01 -6.70
N GLN A 33 -24.94 -22.25 -6.86
CA GLN A 33 -25.60 -21.42 -5.87
C GLN A 33 -25.79 -22.20 -4.55
N LEU A 34 -25.11 -21.78 -3.47
CA LEU A 34 -25.44 -22.26 -2.13
C LEU A 34 -26.44 -21.30 -1.51
N ALA A 35 -27.62 -21.83 -1.23
CA ALA A 35 -28.71 -21.16 -0.55
C ALA A 35 -28.35 -20.86 0.92
N SER A 36 -28.95 -19.77 1.39
CA SER A 36 -29.11 -19.37 2.79
C SER A 36 -29.39 -20.53 3.74
N SER A 37 -28.67 -20.62 4.86
CA SER A 37 -29.23 -21.04 6.16
C SER A 37 -28.32 -20.57 7.31
N ASN A 38 -28.87 -19.75 8.20
CA ASN A 38 -28.36 -19.58 9.57
C ASN A 38 -28.55 -20.92 10.31
N GLU A 39 -27.56 -21.36 11.09
CA GLU A 39 -27.68 -22.18 12.33
C GLU A 39 -26.44 -23.07 12.53
N ALA A 40 -25.56 -22.67 13.46
CA ALA A 40 -24.71 -23.58 14.22
C ALA A 40 -24.10 -22.87 15.44
N LEU A 41 -24.96 -22.24 16.25
CA LEU A 41 -24.69 -21.92 17.65
C LEU A 41 -25.28 -23.05 18.50
N ALA A 42 -24.47 -24.04 18.85
CA ALA A 42 -24.64 -24.87 20.05
C ALA A 42 -23.74 -26.09 19.92
N GLN A 43 -22.66 -26.14 20.69
CA GLN A 43 -22.18 -27.31 21.43
C GLN A 43 -20.73 -27.08 21.84
N MET A 44 -20.53 -26.41 22.97
CA MET A 44 -19.48 -26.77 23.94
C MET A 44 -19.92 -26.24 25.31
N LYS A 45 -20.69 -27.04 26.04
CA LYS A 45 -20.92 -26.83 27.46
C LYS A 45 -20.88 -28.17 28.20
N ALA A 46 -20.14 -28.14 29.31
CA ALA A 46 -20.27 -28.96 30.53
C ALA A 46 -19.21 -30.06 30.78
N ALA A 47 -18.24 -29.72 31.62
CA ALA A 47 -17.90 -30.37 32.91
C ALA A 47 -16.52 -29.80 33.35
N ALA A 48 -16.26 -29.28 34.55
CA ALA A 48 -16.83 -29.56 35.86
C ALA A 48 -16.76 -28.31 36.77
N THR A 49 -17.78 -28.20 37.62
CA THR A 49 -17.95 -27.26 38.73
C THR A 49 -17.16 -27.68 39.96
N THR A 50 -16.42 -26.75 40.59
CA THR A 50 -16.28 -26.73 42.06
C THR A 50 -16.27 -25.29 42.58
N SER A 51 -17.18 -25.08 43.52
CA SER A 51 -17.52 -23.88 44.28
C SER A 51 -16.34 -23.24 45.02
N MET A 52 -16.22 -21.91 44.93
CA MET A 52 -15.82 -21.02 46.04
C MET A 52 -16.50 -19.65 45.84
N GLN A 53 -17.45 -19.33 46.72
CA GLN A 53 -18.01 -17.98 46.86
C GLN A 53 -16.90 -17.02 47.30
N ALA A 54 -16.37 -16.22 46.36
CA ALA A 54 -15.55 -15.06 46.67
C ALA A 54 -16.41 -13.79 46.56
N LYS A 55 -16.89 -13.37 47.72
CA LYS A 55 -17.37 -12.03 48.09
C LYS A 55 -17.04 -10.95 47.05
N GLN A 56 -18.05 -10.48 46.30
CA GLN A 56 -17.94 -9.29 45.46
C GLN A 56 -17.53 -8.10 46.34
N LYS A 57 -16.26 -7.72 46.26
CA LYS A 57 -15.80 -6.41 46.71
C LYS A 57 -15.83 -5.54 45.47
N GLU A 58 -16.81 -4.64 45.43
CA GLU A 58 -16.94 -3.61 44.41
C GLU A 58 -15.66 -2.78 44.37
N ALA A 59 -14.76 -3.13 43.45
CA ALA A 59 -13.64 -2.30 43.11
C ALA A 59 -14.21 -1.15 42.28
N SER A 60 -14.47 -0.04 42.97
CA SER A 60 -14.71 1.28 42.36
C SER A 60 -13.77 1.44 41.17
N ARG A 61 -14.36 1.45 39.97
CA ARG A 61 -13.68 1.59 38.69
C ARG A 61 -13.02 2.96 38.71
N LYS A 62 -11.77 3.04 39.16
CA LYS A 62 -10.93 4.21 38.92
C LYS A 62 -10.97 4.45 37.42
N THR A 63 -11.56 5.56 37.01
CA THR A 63 -11.50 6.09 35.66
C THR A 63 -10.04 6.05 35.22
N ALA A 64 -9.71 5.12 34.32
CA ALA A 64 -8.43 5.15 33.64
C ALA A 64 -8.35 6.53 32.95
N PRO A 65 -7.22 7.24 33.05
CA PRO A 65 -7.06 8.51 32.35
C PRO A 65 -7.38 8.30 30.87
N PRO A 66 -7.98 9.30 30.19
CA PRO A 66 -8.30 9.19 28.78
C PRO A 66 -7.03 8.75 28.04
N SER A 67 -7.11 7.60 27.38
CA SER A 67 -6.06 7.11 26.49
C SER A 67 -5.69 8.25 25.54
N GLN A 68 -4.39 8.55 25.43
CA GLN A 68 -3.90 9.55 24.50
C GLN A 68 -4.55 9.33 23.12
N PRO A 69 -4.90 10.42 22.40
CA PRO A 69 -5.36 10.27 21.03
C PRO A 69 -4.36 9.39 20.27
N PRO A 70 -4.84 8.41 19.48
CA PRO A 70 -3.95 7.53 18.75
C PRO A 70 -2.97 8.38 17.95
N ALA A 71 -1.68 8.06 18.06
CA ALA A 71 -0.67 8.75 17.29
C ALA A 71 -1.07 8.74 15.83
N THR A 72 -1.07 9.92 15.20
CA THR A 72 -1.35 10.04 13.77
C THR A 72 -0.36 9.15 13.04
N ARG A 73 -0.87 8.12 12.36
CA ARG A 73 -0.03 7.24 11.55
C ARG A 73 0.16 7.93 10.20
N PRO A 74 1.40 8.08 9.71
CA PRO A 74 1.63 8.58 8.37
C PRO A 74 0.89 7.75 7.33
N SER A 75 0.38 8.42 6.30
CA SER A 75 -0.40 7.82 5.22
C SER A 75 0.45 7.19 4.13
N THR A 76 1.78 7.28 4.21
CA THR A 76 2.70 6.60 3.29
C THR A 76 3.55 5.62 4.11
N ASP A 77 4.03 4.53 3.49
CA ASP A 77 4.89 3.55 4.14
C ASP A 77 6.15 4.24 4.70
N PRO A 78 6.35 4.25 6.03
CA PRO A 78 7.47 4.95 6.64
C PRO A 78 8.84 4.42 6.18
N ILE A 79 8.93 3.14 5.76
CA ILE A 79 10.19 2.54 5.29
C ILE A 79 10.66 3.22 3.99
N ILE A 80 9.78 3.88 3.23
CA ILE A 80 10.18 4.63 2.03
C ILE A 80 11.20 5.73 2.36
N CYS A 81 11.12 6.31 3.56
CA CYS A 81 12.03 7.35 3.99
C CYS A 81 13.37 6.79 4.46
N ASP A 82 13.39 5.58 5.02
CA ASP A 82 14.66 4.87 5.25
C ASP A 82 15.34 4.57 3.91
N LEU A 83 14.60 4.18 2.88
CA LEU A 83 15.16 4.00 1.54
C LEU A 83 15.74 5.31 0.99
N GLU A 84 15.02 6.43 1.12
CA GLU A 84 15.49 7.75 0.67
C GLU A 84 16.73 8.22 1.46
N ASN A 85 16.72 8.09 2.79
CA ASN A 85 17.82 8.48 3.66
C ASN A 85 19.09 7.65 3.37
N ASN A 86 18.91 6.37 3.05
CA ASN A 86 20.01 5.48 2.65
C ASN A 86 20.40 5.66 1.17
N LYS A 87 19.83 6.63 0.45
CA LYS A 87 20.06 6.89 -0.98
C LYS A 87 19.81 5.64 -1.84
N SER A 88 18.88 4.80 -1.42
CA SER A 88 18.47 3.64 -2.18
C SER A 88 17.79 4.09 -3.46
N GLY A 89 18.21 3.52 -4.59
CA GLY A 89 17.54 3.72 -5.89
C GLY A 89 16.09 3.22 -5.94
N LEU A 90 15.56 2.68 -4.83
CA LEU A 90 14.23 2.08 -4.74
C LEU A 90 13.17 3.01 -4.14
N ALA A 91 13.55 4.07 -3.43
CA ALA A 91 12.58 4.97 -2.78
C ALA A 91 11.69 5.68 -3.82
N LEU A 92 12.31 6.35 -4.79
CA LEU A 92 11.60 7.09 -5.83
C LEU A 92 10.73 6.17 -6.72
N PRO A 93 11.21 5.02 -7.23
CA PRO A 93 10.35 4.06 -7.94
C PRO A 93 9.17 3.55 -7.10
N SER A 94 9.36 3.32 -5.79
CA SER A 94 8.27 2.89 -4.91
C SER A 94 7.18 3.96 -4.80
N LEU A 95 7.55 5.23 -4.71
CA LEU A 95 6.58 6.33 -4.69
C LEU A 95 5.89 6.49 -6.06
N GLN A 96 6.64 6.37 -7.17
CA GLN A 96 6.07 6.40 -8.52
C GLN A 96 5.05 5.28 -8.75
N CYS A 97 5.36 4.07 -8.30
CA CYS A 97 4.40 2.96 -8.28
C CYS A 97 3.16 3.34 -7.47
N THR A 98 3.33 3.91 -6.28
CA THR A 98 2.20 4.32 -5.42
C THR A 98 1.26 5.27 -6.16
N LEU A 99 1.81 6.32 -6.77
CA LEU A 99 1.04 7.30 -7.53
C LEU A 99 0.28 6.71 -8.72
N ARG A 100 0.82 5.65 -9.33
CA ARG A 100 0.19 4.95 -10.46
C ARG A 100 -0.94 4.03 -10.00
N GLU A 101 -0.75 3.33 -8.88
CA GLU A 101 -1.66 2.28 -8.42
C GLU A 101 -2.81 2.82 -7.53
N LEU A 102 -2.69 4.06 -7.06
CA LEU A 102 -3.76 4.73 -6.33
C LEU A 102 -5.03 4.91 -7.18
N PRO A 103 -6.22 4.92 -6.56
CA PRO A 103 -7.43 5.30 -7.28
C PRO A 103 -7.31 6.67 -7.90
N LYS A 104 -7.96 6.82 -9.05
CA LYS A 104 -7.82 7.96 -9.94
C LYS A 104 -8.02 9.30 -9.23
N ASN A 105 -9.00 9.41 -8.32
CA ASN A 105 -9.25 10.64 -7.57
C ASN A 105 -8.06 11.06 -6.69
N LEU A 106 -7.39 10.12 -6.03
CA LEU A 106 -6.21 10.41 -5.20
C LEU A 106 -4.98 10.70 -6.04
N ALA A 107 -4.75 9.91 -7.08
CA ALA A 107 -3.68 10.15 -8.04
C ALA A 107 -3.83 11.54 -8.68
N ASP A 108 -5.03 11.93 -9.12
CA ASP A 108 -5.31 13.24 -9.70
C ASP A 108 -5.10 14.39 -8.70
N ASN A 109 -5.47 14.21 -7.43
CA ASN A 109 -5.22 15.21 -6.38
C ASN A 109 -3.72 15.42 -6.14
N MET A 110 -2.94 14.34 -6.06
CA MET A 110 -1.48 14.42 -5.92
C MET A 110 -0.82 15.03 -7.16
N ASN A 111 -1.29 14.66 -8.36
CA ASN A 111 -0.81 15.23 -9.62
C ASN A 111 -1.12 16.73 -9.73
N LYS A 112 -2.32 17.16 -9.31
CA LYS A 112 -2.70 18.57 -9.26
C LYS A 112 -1.80 19.36 -8.32
N TYR A 113 -1.51 18.81 -7.14
CA TYR A 113 -0.57 19.42 -6.21
C TYR A 113 0.82 19.62 -6.85
N MET A 114 1.30 18.60 -7.57
CA MET A 114 2.59 18.67 -8.27
C MET A 114 2.59 19.70 -9.41
N GLY A 115 1.50 19.76 -10.19
CA GLY A 115 1.32 20.70 -11.30
C GLY A 115 1.32 22.17 -10.88
N ASN A 116 0.77 22.49 -9.70
CA ASN A 116 0.66 23.88 -9.22
C ASN A 116 1.99 24.54 -8.83
N GLY A 117 3.10 23.81 -8.77
CA GLY A 117 4.40 24.35 -8.35
C GLY A 117 5.60 23.78 -9.08
N ALA A 118 5.40 23.17 -10.26
CA ALA A 118 6.44 22.43 -11.00
C ALA A 118 7.18 21.40 -10.12
N LYS A 119 6.48 20.79 -9.17
CA LYS A 119 7.03 19.78 -8.28
C LYS A 119 7.04 18.45 -9.00
N ASN A 120 8.08 17.65 -8.79
CA ASN A 120 8.17 16.29 -9.31
C ASN A 120 8.02 15.28 -8.16
N VAL A 121 8.01 14.00 -8.50
CA VAL A 121 7.86 12.91 -7.51
C VAL A 121 8.98 12.91 -6.46
N SER A 122 10.18 13.41 -6.79
CA SER A 122 11.27 13.54 -5.82
C SER A 122 11.00 14.66 -4.80
N HIS A 123 10.43 15.78 -5.24
CA HIS A 123 9.97 16.83 -4.32
C HIS A 123 8.87 16.30 -3.39
N LEU A 124 7.93 15.51 -3.94
CA LEU A 124 6.88 14.87 -3.16
C LEU A 124 7.45 13.91 -2.10
N LEU A 125 8.41 13.05 -2.50
CA LEU A 125 9.10 12.13 -1.59
C LEU A 125 9.77 12.88 -0.45
N LYS A 126 10.46 13.99 -0.77
CA LYS A 126 11.12 14.82 0.24
C LYS A 126 10.11 15.42 1.22
N GLU A 127 9.00 15.99 0.75
CA GLU A 127 7.98 16.55 1.64
C GLU A 127 7.33 15.49 2.54
N ILE A 128 7.09 14.28 2.00
CA ILE A 128 6.61 13.12 2.76
C ILE A 128 7.58 12.80 3.89
N CYS A 129 8.87 12.63 3.56
CA CYS A 129 9.86 12.25 4.55
C CYS A 129 10.17 13.34 5.58
N GLU A 130 10.10 14.62 5.22
CA GLU A 130 10.21 15.71 6.19
C GLU A 130 9.02 15.72 7.16
N SER A 131 7.80 15.46 6.69
CA SER A 131 6.60 15.44 7.52
C SER A 131 6.56 14.21 8.45
N MET A 132 7.08 13.07 7.97
CA MET A 132 7.19 11.85 8.77
C MET A 132 8.14 11.96 9.97
N LYS A 133 9.12 12.87 9.95
CA LYS A 133 10.01 13.10 11.11
C LYS A 133 9.23 13.50 12.36
N VAL A 134 8.06 14.12 12.19
CA VAL A 134 7.14 14.49 13.27
C VAL A 134 5.89 13.62 13.31
N ASN A 135 5.89 12.47 12.64
CA ASN A 135 4.76 11.54 12.51
C ASN A 135 3.49 12.19 11.92
N GLU A 136 3.67 13.14 11.00
CA GLU A 136 2.56 13.81 10.33
C GLU A 136 2.53 13.52 8.83
N ASN A 137 1.36 13.77 8.24
CA ASN A 137 1.22 13.84 6.80
C ASN A 137 1.67 15.20 6.28
N PRO A 138 2.19 15.26 5.04
CA PRO A 138 2.38 16.54 4.37
C PRO A 138 1.13 17.40 4.37
N LYS A 139 1.33 18.71 4.49
CA LYS A 139 0.23 19.69 4.57
C LYS A 139 -0.74 19.61 3.38
N PHE A 140 -0.28 19.21 2.19
CA PHE A 140 -1.16 19.07 1.02
C PHE A 140 -2.17 17.91 1.16
N MET A 141 -1.93 16.97 2.07
CA MET A 141 -2.83 15.86 2.40
C MET A 141 -3.78 16.20 3.56
N SER A 142 -3.81 17.44 4.06
CA SER A 142 -4.62 17.82 5.23
C SER A 142 -6.12 17.56 5.04
N ASN A 143 -6.59 17.55 3.79
CA ASN A 143 -8.00 17.35 3.45
C ASN A 143 -8.34 15.89 3.11
N TYR A 144 -7.39 14.97 3.21
CA TYR A 144 -7.63 13.57 2.89
C TYR A 144 -8.37 12.90 4.04
N THR A 145 -9.36 12.09 3.69
CA THR A 145 -10.13 11.33 4.69
C THR A 145 -9.26 10.24 5.30
N LYS A 146 -9.74 9.63 6.40
CA LYS A 146 -9.06 8.47 6.98
C LYS A 146 -8.92 7.33 5.96
N ASP A 147 -9.95 7.08 5.17
CA ASP A 147 -9.95 6.00 4.18
C ASP A 147 -8.97 6.28 3.04
N ASP A 148 -8.89 7.54 2.58
CA ASP A 148 -7.88 7.96 1.60
C ASP A 148 -6.45 7.71 2.13
N ASN A 149 -6.22 8.09 3.39
CA ASN A 149 -4.94 7.92 4.06
C ASN A 149 -4.56 6.45 4.25
N ASP A 150 -5.52 5.60 4.62
CA ASP A 150 -5.32 4.15 4.76
C ASP A 150 -5.00 3.52 3.41
N MET A 151 -5.70 3.92 2.35
CA MET A 151 -5.47 3.42 1.00
C MET A 151 -4.09 3.80 0.44
N ILE A 152 -3.62 5.03 0.70
CA ILE A 152 -2.27 5.45 0.31
C ILE A 152 -1.23 4.63 1.06
N ARG A 153 -1.45 4.35 2.34
CA ARG A 153 -0.52 3.56 3.14
C ARG A 153 -0.42 2.16 2.58
N ASP A 154 -1.55 1.48 2.41
CA ASP A 154 -1.58 0.10 1.94
C ASP A 154 -0.96 -0.02 0.53
N THR A 155 -1.30 0.90 -0.37
CA THR A 155 -0.75 0.95 -1.73
C THR A 155 0.76 1.19 -1.71
N SER A 156 1.23 2.15 -0.90
CA SER A 156 2.66 2.45 -0.79
C SER A 156 3.48 1.31 -0.20
N THR A 157 2.91 0.57 0.77
CA THR A 157 3.53 -0.63 1.31
C THR A 157 3.65 -1.72 0.25
N LEU A 158 2.59 -1.97 -0.52
CA LEU A 158 2.64 -2.95 -1.60
C LEU A 158 3.68 -2.58 -2.67
N CYS A 159 3.72 -1.31 -3.07
CA CYS A 159 4.70 -0.82 -4.03
C CYS A 159 6.14 -0.91 -3.53
N ARG A 160 6.40 -0.54 -2.26
CA ARG A 160 7.71 -0.73 -1.65
C ARG A 160 8.12 -2.21 -1.66
N ILE A 161 7.22 -3.12 -1.24
CA ILE A 161 7.51 -4.56 -1.25
C ILE A 161 7.90 -4.99 -2.66
N ARG A 162 7.09 -4.68 -3.67
CA ARG A 162 7.36 -5.03 -5.07
C ARG A 162 8.75 -4.59 -5.55
N HIS A 163 9.23 -3.42 -5.12
CA HIS A 163 10.55 -2.91 -5.52
C HIS A 163 11.71 -3.41 -4.65
N THR A 164 11.46 -3.84 -3.42
CA THR A 164 12.51 -4.28 -2.47
C THR A 164 12.67 -5.79 -2.38
N THR A 165 11.67 -6.55 -2.82
CA THR A 165 11.73 -8.01 -2.88
C THR A 165 12.22 -8.48 -4.23
N LYS A 166 13.14 -9.43 -4.25
CA LYS A 166 13.54 -10.13 -5.47
C LYS A 166 12.33 -10.84 -6.08
N SER A 167 12.24 -10.82 -7.40
CA SER A 167 11.22 -11.59 -8.12
C SER A 167 11.45 -13.09 -7.92
N GLU A 168 10.37 -13.89 -8.03
CA GLU A 168 10.49 -15.35 -8.01
C GLU A 168 11.45 -15.87 -9.09
N CYS A 169 11.47 -15.22 -10.27
CA CYS A 169 12.41 -15.51 -11.34
C CYS A 169 13.87 -15.29 -10.92
N GLU A 170 14.17 -14.20 -10.21
CA GLU A 170 15.51 -13.95 -9.68
C GLU A 170 15.90 -14.97 -8.60
N ILE A 171 14.96 -15.32 -7.71
CA ILE A 171 15.21 -16.29 -6.64
C ILE A 171 15.50 -17.67 -7.24
N GLN A 172 14.70 -18.12 -8.21
CA GLN A 172 14.94 -19.40 -8.89
C GLN A 172 16.31 -19.45 -9.59
N ASN A 173 16.78 -18.33 -10.12
CA ASN A 173 18.12 -18.24 -10.72
C ASN A 173 19.28 -18.31 -9.71
N LEU A 174 19.01 -18.09 -8.42
CA LEU A 174 20.01 -18.15 -7.33
C LEU A 174 20.13 -19.54 -6.70
N ILE A 175 19.16 -20.44 -6.92
CA ILE A 175 19.11 -21.80 -6.34
C ILE A 175 19.65 -22.83 -7.35
N LYS A 176 20.69 -22.47 -8.12
CA LYS A 176 21.32 -23.40 -9.08
C LYS A 176 22.23 -24.41 -8.40
#